data_AF-A0A1I0NA77-F1
#
_entry.id   AF-A0A1I0NA77-F1
#
_cell.length_a   1.000
_cell.length_b   1.000
_cell.length_c   1.000
_cell.angle_alpha   90.00
_cell.angle_beta   90.00
_cell.angle_gamma   90.00
#
_symmetry.space_group_name_H-M   'P 1'
#
loop_
_entity.id
_entity.type
_entity.pdbx_description
1 polymer ?
#
loop_
_entity_poly.entity_id
_entity_poly.type
_entity_poly.pdbx_seq_one_letter_code
_entity_poly.pdbx_strand_id
1 'polypeptide(L)'
;MGRYGAPTFPLFNGGLVLGGLVGLPFAWRVLIASRNAVERVGAILLAIAVVGLIGVGIFFLDHTAVYLGRSLHGVAALTVFGVAPVAAWVYGTGVALSGDGRLAVASFWLGNVHPVAWLAWVLALGEIDTRTWFAVPEFVAAVAFGGWILLLAVTLRRRTDGNPDESSR
;
A
#
# COMPACT_ATOMS: atom_id res chain seq x y z
N MET A 1 -15.55 5.95 -7.17
CA MET A 1 -15.00 5.25 -8.36
C MET A 1 -15.34 3.77 -8.35
N GLY A 2 -15.17 3.04 -7.24
CA GLY A 2 -15.47 1.60 -7.16
C GLY A 2 -16.93 1.16 -6.97
N ARG A 3 -17.94 2.04 -7.15
CA ARG A 3 -19.36 1.68 -6.92
C ARG A 3 -19.92 0.86 -8.08
N TYR A 4 -20.73 -0.16 -7.76
CA TYR A 4 -21.40 -0.97 -8.77
C TYR A 4 -22.25 -0.10 -9.72
N GLY A 5 -22.17 -0.38 -11.02
CA GLY A 5 -22.86 0.39 -12.06
C GLY A 5 -22.14 1.67 -12.51
N ALA A 6 -21.07 2.12 -11.84
CA ALA A 6 -20.27 3.24 -12.32
C ALA A 6 -19.41 2.83 -13.54
N PRO A 7 -19.17 3.72 -14.54
CA PRO A 7 -18.33 3.41 -15.70
C PRO A 7 -16.89 3.00 -15.33
N THR A 8 -16.38 3.52 -14.21
CA THR A 8 -15.04 3.23 -13.71
C THR A 8 -14.95 1.94 -12.90
N PHE A 9 -16.08 1.25 -12.65
CA PHE A 9 -16.14 0.08 -11.78
C PHE A 9 -15.17 -1.05 -12.19
N PRO A 10 -15.13 -1.52 -13.45
CA PRO A 10 -14.28 -2.64 -13.82
C PRO A 10 -12.80 -2.29 -13.73
N LEU A 11 -12.45 -1.07 -14.18
CA LEU A 11 -11.07 -0.60 -14.19
C LEU A 11 -10.55 -0.39 -12.76
N PHE A 12 -11.34 0.23 -11.89
CA PHE A 12 -10.96 0.50 -10.51
C PHE A 12 -10.83 -0.81 -9.73
N ASN A 13 -11.91 -1.59 -9.61
CA ASN A 13 -11.91 -2.79 -8.78
C ASN A 13 -11.02 -3.90 -9.37
N GLY A 14 -11.08 -4.09 -10.69
CA GLY A 14 -10.20 -5.03 -11.39
C GLY A 14 -8.73 -4.65 -11.27
N GLY A 15 -8.40 -3.36 -11.36
CA GLY A 15 -7.06 -2.85 -11.15
C GLY A 15 -6.53 -3.12 -9.73
N LEU A 16 -7.36 -2.94 -8.70
CA LEU A 16 -6.98 -3.27 -7.32
C LEU A 16 -6.72 -4.77 -7.12
N VAL A 17 -7.58 -5.63 -7.67
CA VAL A 17 -7.40 -7.09 -7.60
C VAL A 17 -6.14 -7.52 -8.35
N LEU A 18 -5.97 -7.10 -9.61
CA LEU A 18 -4.80 -7.45 -10.41
C LEU A 18 -3.51 -6.90 -9.81
N GLY A 19 -3.52 -5.64 -9.37
CA GLY A 19 -2.39 -5.01 -8.69
C GLY A 19 -2.02 -5.76 -7.41
N GLY A 20 -3.02 -6.22 -6.66
CA GLY A 20 -2.80 -7.01 -5.45
C GLY A 20 -2.24 -8.41 -5.74
N LEU A 21 -2.74 -9.09 -6.78
CA LEU A 21 -2.23 -10.40 -7.21
C LEU A 21 -0.76 -10.33 -7.66
N VAL A 22 -0.36 -9.25 -8.33
CA VAL A 22 1.06 -8.98 -8.67
C VAL A 22 1.85 -8.55 -7.42
N GLY A 23 1.21 -7.80 -6.52
CA GLY A 23 1.82 -7.30 -5.29
C GLY A 23 2.19 -8.39 -4.29
N LEU A 24 1.47 -9.52 -4.24
CA LEU A 24 1.75 -10.61 -3.30
C LEU A 24 3.11 -11.30 -3.56
N PRO A 25 3.42 -11.77 -4.78
CA PRO A 25 4.77 -12.25 -5.12
C PRO A 25 5.86 -11.19 -4.87
N PHE A 26 5.56 -9.91 -5.11
CA PHE A 26 6.50 -8.84 -4.82
C PHE A 26 6.76 -8.68 -3.32
N ALA A 27 5.71 -8.67 -2.48
CA ALA A 27 5.85 -8.62 -1.02
C ALA A 27 6.64 -9.82 -0.48
N TRP A 28 6.40 -11.01 -1.03
CA TRP A 28 7.23 -12.20 -0.75
C TRP A 28 8.70 -11.96 -1.13
N ARG A 29 8.96 -11.39 -2.31
CA ARG A 29 10.32 -11.05 -2.75
C ARG A 29 11.00 -10.03 -1.84
N VAL A 30 10.25 -9.06 -1.30
CA VAL A 30 10.74 -8.11 -0.29
C VAL A 30 11.09 -8.86 1.01
N LEU A 31 10.20 -9.74 1.49
CA LEU A 31 10.38 -10.50 2.72
C LEU A 31 11.65 -11.35 2.72
N ILE A 32 11.93 -12.07 1.62
CA ILE A 32 13.15 -12.88 1.50
C ILE A 32 14.43 -12.05 1.36
N ALA A 33 14.32 -10.80 0.86
CA ALA A 33 15.45 -9.87 0.78
C ALA A 33 15.71 -9.08 2.06
N SER A 34 14.80 -9.17 3.04
CA SER A 34 14.92 -8.42 4.29
C SER A 34 16.17 -8.84 5.07
N ARG A 35 16.97 -7.84 5.47
CA ARG A 35 18.28 -7.99 6.13
C ARG A 35 18.19 -8.16 7.64
N ASN A 36 17.06 -7.79 8.24
CA ASN A 36 16.83 -7.87 9.67
C ASN A 36 15.34 -8.14 9.98
N ALA A 37 15.04 -8.45 11.24
CA ALA A 37 13.69 -8.78 11.68
C ALA A 37 12.69 -7.63 11.47
N VAL A 38 13.13 -6.37 11.62
CA VAL A 38 12.27 -5.19 11.46
C VAL A 38 11.84 -5.03 9.98
N GLU A 39 12.78 -5.20 9.04
CA GLU A 39 12.45 -5.24 7.60
C GLU A 39 11.47 -6.39 7.28
N ARG A 40 11.60 -7.56 7.93
CA ARG A 40 10.66 -8.69 7.73
C ARG A 40 9.25 -8.36 8.21
N VAL A 41 9.12 -7.75 9.39
CA VAL A 41 7.80 -7.32 9.91
C VAL A 41 7.18 -6.29 8.97
N GLY A 42 7.95 -5.30 8.49
CA GLY A 42 7.49 -4.34 7.50
C GLY A 42 7.01 -5.00 6.20
N ALA A 43 7.72 -6.02 5.71
CA ALA A 43 7.33 -6.78 4.52
C ALA A 43 6.04 -7.61 4.73
N ILE A 44 5.83 -8.17 5.92
CA ILE A 44 4.58 -8.87 6.28
C ILE A 44 3.42 -7.87 6.31
N LEU A 45 3.62 -6.70 6.91
CA LEU A 45 2.61 -5.64 6.92
C LEU A 45 2.28 -5.15 5.50
N LEU A 46 3.28 -5.06 4.61
CA LEU A 46 3.06 -4.79 3.19
C LEU A 46 2.18 -5.88 2.56
N ALA A 47 2.44 -7.17 2.82
CA ALA A 47 1.59 -8.25 2.32
C ALA A 47 0.14 -8.13 2.82
N ILE A 48 -0.06 -7.78 4.10
CA ILE A 48 -1.39 -7.53 4.68
C ILE A 48 -2.10 -6.37 3.97
N ALA A 49 -1.40 -5.26 3.72
CA ALA A 49 -1.95 -4.12 2.98
C ALA A 49 -2.34 -4.52 1.54
N VAL A 50 -1.52 -5.33 0.87
CA VAL A 50 -1.80 -5.87 -0.47
C VAL A 50 -3.02 -6.80 -0.47
N VAL A 51 -3.20 -7.64 0.55
CA VAL A 51 -4.44 -8.43 0.72
C VAL A 51 -5.64 -7.51 0.92
N GLY A 52 -5.48 -6.43 1.68
CA GLY A 52 -6.48 -5.38 1.80
C GLY A 52 -6.87 -4.80 0.44
N LEU A 53 -5.90 -4.56 -0.44
CA LEU A 53 -6.13 -3.98 -1.76
C LEU A 53 -7.03 -4.88 -2.61
N ILE A 54 -6.75 -6.19 -2.61
CA ILE A 54 -7.59 -7.21 -3.22
C ILE A 54 -8.99 -7.16 -2.58
N GLY A 55 -9.05 -7.10 -1.25
CA GLY A 55 -10.30 -7.01 -0.50
C GLY A 55 -11.14 -5.79 -0.89
N VAL A 56 -10.56 -4.61 -1.11
CA VAL A 56 -11.29 -3.40 -1.54
C VAL A 56 -11.90 -3.60 -2.93
N GLY A 57 -11.13 -4.21 -3.85
CA GLY A 57 -11.62 -4.51 -5.20
C GLY A 57 -12.71 -5.60 -5.24
N ILE A 58 -12.68 -6.54 -4.30
CA ILE A 58 -13.73 -7.56 -4.14
C ILE A 58 -14.94 -6.95 -3.44
N PHE A 59 -14.79 -6.43 -2.23
CA PHE A 59 -15.89 -5.93 -1.40
C PHE A 59 -16.28 -4.51 -1.78
N PHE A 60 -16.81 -4.27 -2.97
CA PHE A 60 -17.19 -2.93 -3.42
C PHE A 60 -18.36 -2.31 -2.64
N LEU A 61 -18.39 -0.98 -2.60
CA LEU A 61 -19.40 -0.19 -1.88
C LEU A 61 -20.82 -0.43 -2.43
N ASP A 62 -21.79 -0.32 -1.53
CA ASP A 62 -23.23 -0.29 -1.81
C ASP A 62 -23.79 -1.57 -2.47
N HIS A 63 -23.09 -2.70 -2.36
CA HIS A 63 -23.52 -3.96 -2.97
C HIS A 63 -23.19 -5.20 -2.12
N THR A 64 -23.88 -5.33 -0.99
CA THR A 64 -23.64 -6.41 -0.01
C THR A 64 -24.34 -7.73 -0.33
N ALA A 65 -25.24 -7.76 -1.33
CA ALA A 65 -25.98 -8.97 -1.71
C ALA A 65 -25.06 -10.13 -2.10
N VAL A 66 -23.94 -9.82 -2.76
CA VAL A 66 -22.92 -10.80 -3.17
C VAL A 66 -22.13 -11.35 -1.97
N TYR A 67 -22.14 -10.64 -0.82
CA TYR A 67 -21.38 -10.97 0.39
C TYR A 67 -22.29 -11.37 1.57
N LEU A 68 -23.43 -12.00 1.27
CA LEU A 68 -24.41 -12.48 2.28
C LEU A 68 -24.87 -11.36 3.22
N GLY A 69 -25.04 -10.14 2.70
CA GLY A 69 -25.47 -8.97 3.46
C GLY A 69 -24.39 -8.32 4.31
N ARG A 70 -23.14 -8.80 4.29
CA ARG A 70 -22.03 -8.22 5.06
C ARG A 70 -21.35 -7.08 4.30
N SER A 71 -21.02 -6.00 5.01
CA SER A 71 -20.18 -4.91 4.49
C SER A 71 -18.74 -5.10 4.97
N LEU A 72 -17.88 -5.65 4.11
CA LEU A 72 -16.47 -5.88 4.42
C LEU A 72 -15.54 -4.83 3.80
N HIS A 73 -16.08 -3.90 3.00
CA HIS A 73 -15.31 -2.84 2.35
C HIS A 73 -14.47 -2.04 3.34
N GLY A 74 -15.09 -1.59 4.44
CA GLY A 74 -14.41 -0.77 5.44
C GLY A 74 -13.25 -1.50 6.13
N VAL A 75 -13.39 -2.80 6.38
CA VAL A 75 -12.33 -3.63 6.96
C VAL A 75 -11.16 -3.77 5.98
N ALA A 76 -11.45 -4.03 4.70
CA ALA A 76 -10.43 -4.10 3.66
C ALA A 76 -9.75 -2.74 3.40
N ALA A 77 -10.51 -1.65 3.44
CA ALA A 77 -9.99 -0.30 3.30
C ALA A 77 -9.06 0.05 4.48
N LEU A 78 -9.41 -0.35 5.71
CA LEU A 78 -8.56 -0.12 6.88
C LEU A 78 -7.24 -0.90 6.79
N THR A 79 -7.23 -2.10 6.22
CA THR A 79 -5.97 -2.83 6.02
C THR A 79 -5.10 -2.18 4.95
N VAL A 80 -5.64 -1.62 3.87
CA VAL A 80 -4.82 -0.83 2.93
C VAL A 80 -4.37 0.48 3.57
N PHE A 81 -5.32 1.36 3.89
CA PHE A 81 -5.00 2.74 4.23
C PHE A 81 -4.45 2.93 5.65
N GLY A 82 -4.76 2.00 6.56
CA GLY A 82 -4.22 1.98 7.91
C GLY A 82 -2.90 1.21 8.04
N VAL A 83 -2.79 0.02 7.41
CA VAL A 83 -1.58 -0.81 7.57
C VAL A 83 -0.47 -0.42 6.60
N ALA A 84 -0.75 0.07 5.38
CA ALA A 84 0.28 0.51 4.44
C ALA A 84 1.26 1.55 5.00
N PRO A 85 0.83 2.65 5.65
CA PRO A 85 1.78 3.60 6.23
C PRO A 85 2.61 2.97 7.36
N VAL A 86 2.01 2.09 8.16
CA VAL A 86 2.74 1.36 9.21
C VAL A 86 3.78 0.42 8.61
N ALA A 87 3.44 -0.27 7.50
CA ALA A 87 4.39 -1.08 6.74
C ALA A 87 5.59 -0.24 6.28
N ALA A 88 5.33 0.95 5.74
CA ALA A 88 6.37 1.87 5.29
C ALA A 88 7.26 2.37 6.43
N TRP A 89 6.70 2.73 7.58
CA TRP A 89 7.47 3.15 8.76
C TRP A 89 8.31 2.02 9.35
N VAL A 90 7.72 0.84 9.53
CA VAL A 90 8.42 -0.32 10.09
C VAL A 90 9.52 -0.78 9.14
N TYR A 91 9.22 -0.95 7.85
CA TYR A 91 10.23 -1.32 6.86
C TYR A 91 11.33 -0.26 6.77
N GLY A 92 10.97 1.03 6.70
CA GLY A 92 11.90 2.16 6.69
C GLY A 92 12.82 2.19 7.91
N THR A 93 12.31 1.82 9.09
CA THR A 93 13.11 1.66 10.32
C THR A 93 14.13 0.54 10.16
N GLY A 94 13.71 -0.63 9.68
CA GLY A 94 14.62 -1.74 9.42
C GLY A 94 15.71 -1.37 8.41
N VAL A 95 15.35 -0.62 7.37
CA VAL A 95 16.27 -0.11 6.35
C VAL A 95 17.28 0.88 6.95
N ALA A 96 16.85 1.77 7.85
CA ALA A 96 17.72 2.70 8.56
C ALA A 96 18.75 1.97 9.45
N LEU A 97 18.30 0.95 10.19
CA LEU A 97 19.17 0.10 11.02
C LEU A 97 20.23 -0.64 10.18
N SER A 98 19.97 -0.84 8.90
CA SER A 98 20.90 -1.45 7.95
C SER A 98 21.61 -0.43 7.05
N GLY A 99 21.66 0.85 7.47
CA GLY A 99 22.54 1.89 6.91
C GLY A 99 22.02 2.62 5.66
N ASP A 100 20.82 2.30 5.16
CA ASP A 100 20.27 2.93 3.95
C ASP A 100 19.34 4.10 4.29
N GLY A 101 19.95 5.21 4.72
CA GLY A 101 19.21 6.38 5.19
C GLY A 101 18.29 7.01 4.13
N ARG A 102 18.65 6.92 2.84
CA ARG A 102 17.84 7.47 1.74
C ARG A 102 16.52 6.72 1.61
N LEU A 103 16.57 5.38 1.54
CA LEU A 103 15.35 4.58 1.44
C LEU A 103 14.52 4.67 2.73
N ALA A 104 15.15 4.78 3.90
CA ALA A 104 14.46 5.00 5.16
C ALA A 104 13.64 6.29 5.14
N VAL A 105 14.27 7.43 4.86
CA VAL A 105 13.61 8.75 4.80
C VAL A 105 12.46 8.74 3.78
N ALA A 106 12.69 8.19 2.59
CA ALA A 106 11.65 8.10 1.57
C ALA A 106 10.46 7.24 2.03
N SER A 107 10.72 6.11 2.70
CA SER A 107 9.65 5.24 3.24
C SER A 107 8.81 5.97 4.29
N PHE A 108 9.46 6.75 5.17
CA PHE A 108 8.73 7.54 6.17
C PHE A 108 7.85 8.63 5.54
N TRP A 109 8.39 9.41 4.60
CA TRP A 109 7.63 10.49 3.97
C TRP A 109 6.49 9.98 3.11
N LEU A 110 6.70 8.92 2.33
CA LEU A 110 5.61 8.29 1.56
C LEU A 110 4.57 7.64 2.48
N GLY A 111 4.98 7.07 3.61
CA GLY A 111 4.07 6.59 4.65
C GLY A 111 3.22 7.72 5.22
N ASN A 112 3.81 8.87 5.56
CA ASN A 112 3.12 10.03 6.14
C ASN A 112 2.02 10.62 5.23
N VAL A 113 2.11 10.43 3.91
CA VAL A 113 1.06 10.91 2.98
C VAL A 113 -0.31 10.35 3.34
N HIS A 114 -0.39 9.10 3.83
CA HIS A 114 -1.67 8.48 4.19
C HIS A 114 -2.37 9.21 5.35
N PRO A 115 -1.81 9.24 6.57
CA PRO A 115 -2.47 9.91 7.69
C PRO A 115 -2.65 11.41 7.45
N VAL A 116 -1.75 12.08 6.73
CA VAL A 116 -1.89 13.51 6.41
C VAL A 116 -3.07 13.74 5.46
N ALA A 117 -3.21 12.94 4.40
CA ALA A 117 -4.33 13.07 3.47
C ALA A 117 -5.68 12.81 4.17
N TRP A 118 -5.74 11.78 5.02
CA TRP A 118 -6.94 11.48 5.80
C TRP A 118 -7.24 12.56 6.85
N LEU A 119 -6.23 13.06 7.56
CA LEU A 119 -6.39 14.14 8.52
C LEU A 119 -6.89 15.41 7.85
N ALA A 120 -6.31 15.80 6.72
CA ALA A 120 -6.75 16.97 5.95
C ALA A 120 -8.22 16.84 5.52
N TRP A 121 -8.62 15.65 5.06
CA TRP A 121 -10.02 15.37 4.71
C TRP A 121 -10.96 15.45 5.92
N VAL A 122 -10.56 14.90 7.07
CA VAL A 122 -11.32 14.97 8.33
C VAL A 122 -11.46 16.41 8.82
N LEU A 123 -10.41 17.22 8.72
CA LEU A 123 -10.44 18.63 9.11
C LEU A 123 -11.33 19.48 8.19
N ALA A 124 -11.53 19.04 6.94
CA ALA A 124 -12.44 19.70 6.00
C ALA A 124 -13.91 19.28 6.17
N LEU A 125 -14.24 18.39 7.12
CA LEU A 125 -15.63 17.97 7.38
C LEU A 125 -16.49 19.19 7.71
N GLY A 126 -17.56 19.39 6.94
CA GLY A 126 -18.50 20.52 7.09
C GLY A 126 -18.26 21.69 6.14
N GLU A 127 -17.09 21.75 5.49
CA GLU A 127 -16.76 22.80 4.50
C GLU A 127 -16.85 22.29 3.04
N ILE A 128 -16.72 20.99 2.84
CA ILE A 128 -16.77 20.35 1.51
C ILE A 128 -17.85 19.26 1.43
N ASP A 129 -18.32 18.95 0.22
CA ASP A 129 -19.17 17.77 -0.01
C ASP A 129 -18.36 16.48 0.14
N THR A 130 -18.31 15.99 1.38
CA THR A 130 -17.50 14.84 1.79
C THR A 130 -17.90 13.56 1.08
N ARG A 131 -19.13 13.43 0.58
CA ARG A 131 -19.54 12.26 -0.22
C ARG A 131 -18.92 12.25 -1.61
N THR A 132 -18.76 13.43 -2.21
CA THR A 132 -18.12 13.59 -3.52
C THR A 132 -16.61 13.48 -3.41
N TRP A 133 -16.02 14.05 -2.35
CA TRP A 133 -14.58 14.18 -2.20
C TRP A 133 -13.90 13.06 -1.38
N PHE A 134 -14.65 12.08 -0.85
CA PHE A 134 -14.11 10.94 -0.11
C PHE A 134 -13.01 10.17 -0.87
N ALA A 135 -13.11 10.09 -2.21
CA ALA A 135 -12.14 9.36 -3.02
C ALA A 135 -10.78 10.07 -3.18
N VAL A 136 -10.66 11.35 -2.78
CA VAL A 136 -9.40 12.10 -2.87
C VAL A 136 -8.32 11.55 -1.94
N PRO A 137 -8.55 11.41 -0.61
CA PRO A 137 -7.55 10.82 0.27
C PRO A 137 -7.18 9.39 -0.15
N GLU A 138 -8.14 8.60 -0.65
CA GLU A 138 -7.87 7.26 -1.18
C GLU A 138 -6.91 7.30 -2.37
N PHE A 139 -7.16 8.18 -3.35
CA PHE A 139 -6.31 8.33 -4.53
C PHE A 139 -4.90 8.81 -4.17
N VAL A 140 -4.80 9.83 -3.32
CA VAL A 140 -3.50 10.38 -2.88
C VAL A 140 -2.70 9.33 -2.12
N ALA A 141 -3.33 8.60 -1.20
CA ALA A 141 -2.71 7.49 -0.49
C ALA A 141 -2.27 6.37 -1.43
N ALA A 142 -3.10 5.99 -2.41
CA ALA A 142 -2.76 4.95 -3.40
C ALA A 142 -1.55 5.34 -4.26
N VAL A 143 -1.44 6.61 -4.68
CA VAL A 143 -0.27 7.11 -5.42
C VAL A 143 0.98 7.04 -4.56
N ALA A 144 0.92 7.45 -3.29
CA ALA A 144 2.06 7.36 -2.38
C ALA A 144 2.49 5.91 -2.13
N PHE A 145 1.52 5.01 -1.92
CA PHE A 145 1.78 3.59 -1.74
C PHE A 145 2.42 2.95 -2.99
N GLY A 146 1.87 3.23 -4.18
CA GLY A 146 2.44 2.78 -5.45
C GLY A 146 3.85 3.33 -5.68
N GLY A 147 4.08 4.61 -5.38
CA GLY A 147 5.41 5.23 -5.43
C GLY A 147 6.42 4.54 -4.50
N TRP A 148 5.98 4.17 -3.30
CA TRP A 148 6.82 3.43 -2.36
C TRP A 148 7.15 2.01 -2.86
N ILE A 149 6.16 1.29 -3.42
CA ILE A 149 6.38 -0.02 -4.04
C ILE A 149 7.40 0.07 -5.19
N LEU A 150 7.27 1.07 -6.07
CA LEU A 150 8.22 1.27 -7.18
C LEU A 150 9.63 1.57 -6.66
N LEU A 151 9.76 2.38 -5.62
CA LEU A 151 11.03 2.66 -4.97
C LEU A 151 11.69 1.39 -4.41
N LEU A 152 10.91 0.54 -3.74
CA LEU A 152 11.38 -0.76 -3.25
C LEU A 152 11.83 -1.65 -4.42
N ALA A 153 11.04 -1.72 -5.49
CA ALA A 153 11.34 -2.55 -6.65
C ALA A 153 12.65 -2.14 -7.33
N VAL A 154 12.85 -0.84 -7.58
CA VAL A 154 14.09 -0.30 -8.15
C VAL A 154 15.28 -0.56 -7.23
N THR A 155 15.10 -0.40 -5.92
CA THR A 155 16.19 -0.61 -4.95
C THR A 155 16.59 -2.09 -4.87
N LEU A 156 15.62 -3.00 -4.81
CA LEU A 156 15.87 -4.44 -4.79
C LEU A 156 16.55 -4.93 -6.07
N ARG A 157 16.15 -4.39 -7.23
CA ARG A 157 16.80 -4.68 -8.50
C ARG A 157 18.27 -4.27 -8.48
N ARG A 158 18.57 -3.02 -8.09
CA ARG A 158 19.95 -2.51 -8.00
C ARG A 158 20.83 -3.32 -7.04
N ARG A 159 20.27 -3.84 -5.94
CA ARG A 159 21.00 -4.72 -5.01
C ARG A 159 21.34 -6.07 -5.64
N THR A 160 20.50 -6.59 -6.52
CA THR A 160 20.70 -7.89 -7.18
C THR A 160 21.72 -7.76 -8.31
N ASP A 161 21.68 -6.67 -9.07
CA ASP A 161 22.59 -6.42 -10.21
C ASP A 161 24.02 -6.04 -9.75
N GLY A 162 24.18 -5.60 -8.50
CA GLY A 162 25.48 -5.18 -7.94
C GLY A 162 26.38 -6.30 -7.43
N ASN A 163 26.01 -7.58 -7.59
CA ASN A 163 26.81 -8.69 -7.06
C ASN A 163 27.08 -9.82 -8.08
N PRO A 164 28.00 -9.63 -9.06
CA PRO A 164 28.51 -10.75 -9.84
C PRO A 164 29.89 -11.28 -9.40
N ASP A 165 30.74 -10.54 -8.65
CA ASP A 165 32.20 -10.85 -8.69
C ASP A 165 33.10 -10.31 -7.55
N GLU A 166 32.60 -10.06 -6.33
CA GLU A 166 33.49 -9.67 -5.20
C GLU A 166 34.01 -10.85 -4.36
N SER A 167 33.72 -12.11 -4.71
CA SER A 167 34.26 -13.28 -4.00
C SER A 167 35.51 -13.91 -4.65
N SER A 168 36.17 -13.21 -5.59
CA SER A 168 37.43 -13.66 -6.19
C SER A 168 38.62 -12.74 -5.91
N ARG A 169 38.66 -12.06 -4.75
CA ARG A 169 39.83 -11.29 -4.29
C ARG A 169 40.09 -11.46 -2.81
#